data_AF-A0A414KCG6-F1
#
_entry.id   AF-A0A414KCG6-F1
#
_cell.length_a   1.000
_cell.length_b   1.000
_cell.length_c   1.000
_cell.angle_alpha   90.00
_cell.angle_beta   90.00
_cell.angle_gamma   90.00
#
_symmetry.space_group_name_H-M   'P 1'
#
loop_
_entity.id
_entity.type
_entity.pdbx_description
1 polymer ?
#
loop_
_entity_poly.entity_id
_entity_poly.type
_entity_poly.pdbx_seq_one_letter_code
_entity_poly.pdbx_strand_id
1 'polypeptide(L)' 'MKKKISFTEVSNREWILEQRGSIDTLAVYVRYRQSATWQGSVYHMKNNEREDFNSELDLLKIIENCQNSTKNVAESG' A
#
# COMPACT_ATOMS: atom_id res chain seq x y z
N MET A 1 -17.01 -28.33 -15.02
CA MET A 1 -17.52 -27.66 -13.80
C MET A 1 -17.00 -26.23 -13.76
N LYS A 2 -17.86 -25.21 -13.71
CA LYS A 2 -17.46 -23.80 -13.69
C LYS A 2 -17.01 -23.43 -12.26
N LYS A 3 -15.77 -22.96 -12.09
CA LYS A 3 -15.25 -22.47 -10.80
C LYS A 3 -16.02 -21.20 -10.44
N LYS A 4 -16.91 -21.31 -9.46
CA LYS A 4 -17.65 -20.18 -8.88
C LYS A 4 -16.63 -19.34 -8.11
N ILE A 5 -16.16 -18.27 -8.74
CA ILE A 5 -15.35 -17.25 -8.07
C ILE A 5 -16.27 -16.59 -7.05
N SER A 6 -16.17 -16.99 -5.78
CA SER A 6 -16.82 -16.27 -4.69
C SER A 6 -16.09 -14.95 -4.57
N PHE A 7 -16.74 -13.85 -4.92
CA PHE A 7 -16.30 -12.54 -4.48
C PHE A 7 -16.37 -12.56 -2.95
N THR A 8 -15.21 -12.57 -2.29
CA THR A 8 -15.14 -12.42 -0.84
C THR A 8 -15.79 -11.08 -0.51
N GLU A 9 -16.80 -11.10 0.34
CA GLU A 9 -17.42 -9.92 0.90
C GLU A 9 -16.30 -9.01 1.44
N VAL A 10 -16.28 -7.75 1.01
CA VAL A 10 -15.27 -6.79 1.44
C VAL A 10 -15.40 -6.68 2.96
N SER A 11 -14.38 -7.15 3.70
CA SER A 11 -14.36 -7.08 5.16
C SER A 11 -14.70 -5.67 5.64
N ASN A 12 -15.40 -5.55 6.77
CA ASN A 12 -15.78 -4.26 7.35
C ASN A 12 -14.57 -3.30 7.35
N ARG A 13 -14.76 -2.08 6.82
CA ARG A 13 -13.74 -1.02 6.73
C ARG A 13 -12.96 -0.85 8.04
N GLU A 14 -13.65 -0.95 9.18
CA GLU A 14 -13.06 -0.78 10.51
C GLU A 14 -12.01 -1.85 10.78
N TRP A 15 -12.32 -3.11 10.47
CA TRP A 15 -11.40 -4.24 10.63
C TRP A 15 -10.18 -4.14 9.70
N ILE A 16 -10.36 -3.67 8.46
CA ILE A 16 -9.24 -3.46 7.53
C ILE A 16 -8.31 -2.37 8.04
N LEU A 17 -8.85 -1.30 8.62
CA LEU A 17 -8.06 -0.18 9.15
C LEU A 17 -7.35 -0.52 10.47
N GLU A 18 -7.88 -1.47 11.24
CA GLU A 18 -7.24 -2.02 12.45
C GLU A 18 -6.03 -2.91 12.14
N GLN A 19 -5.98 -3.49 10.94
CA GLN A 19 -4.83 -4.28 10.50
C GLN A 19 -3.62 -3.37 10.26
N ARG A 20 -2.73 -3.29 11.26
CA ARG A 20 -1.44 -2.62 11.12
C ARG A 20 -0.34 -3.64 10.83
N GLY A 21 0.45 -3.39 9.79
CA GLY A 21 1.66 -4.15 9.49
C GLY A 21 2.73 -3.93 10.56
N SER A 22 3.60 -4.92 10.78
CA SER A 22 4.63 -4.84 11.82
C SER A 22 5.77 -3.87 11.47
N ILE A 23 5.98 -3.58 10.18
CA ILE A 23 7.03 -2.67 9.68
C ILE A 23 6.40 -1.32 9.32
N ASP A 24 5.39 -1.32 8.46
CA ASP A 24 4.61 -0.15 8.10
C ASP A 24 3.21 -0.56 7.63
N THR A 25 2.28 0.39 7.57
CA THR A 25 0.93 0.21 7.04
C THR A 25 0.67 1.24 5.95
N LEU A 26 0.55 0.76 4.71
CA LEU A 26 0.32 1.57 3.54
C LEU A 26 -1.09 1.32 2.99
N ALA A 27 -1.87 2.38 2.80
CA ALA A 27 -3.14 2.32 2.10
C ALA A 27 -2.94 2.80 0.65
N VAL A 28 -3.12 1.90 -0.32
CA VAL A 28 -2.94 2.21 -1.74
C VAL A 28 -4.30 2.46 -2.39
N TYR A 29 -4.49 3.67 -2.91
CA TYR A 29 -5.69 4.05 -3.65
C TYR A 29 -5.37 4.14 -5.14
N VAL A 30 -5.76 3.11 -5.90
CA VAL A 30 -5.59 3.05 -7.36
C VAL A 30 -6.72 3.84 -8.02
N ARG A 31 -6.39 4.92 -8.73
CA ARG A 31 -7.34 5.76 -9.48
C ARG A 31 -7.55 5.25 -10.89
N TYR A 32 -6.49 4.82 -11.55
CA TYR A 32 -6.53 4.39 -12.95
C TYR A 32 -5.71 3.13 -13.17
N ARG A 33 -6.21 2.28 -14.08
CA ARG A 33 -5.50 1.16 -14.67
C ARG A 33 -5.58 1.26 -16.19
N GLN A 34 -4.79 2.16 -16.76
CA GLN A 34 -4.69 2.38 -18.20
C GLN A 34 -3.32 1.94 -18.70
N SER A 35 -3.20 1.51 -19.96
CA SER A 35 -1.93 1.10 -20.57
C SER A 35 -1.16 0.04 -19.76
N ALA A 36 -1.89 -0.86 -19.07
CA ALA A 36 -1.34 -1.84 -18.14
C ALA A 36 -0.51 -1.24 -17.00
N THR A 37 -0.73 0.04 -16.64
CA THR A 37 -0.08 0.71 -15.52
C THR A 37 -1.06 1.16 -14.41
N TRP A 38 -0.65 1.03 -13.15
CA TRP A 38 -1.37 1.52 -11.97
C TRP A 38 -0.97 2.96 -11.67
N GLN A 39 -1.97 3.80 -11.42
CA GLN A 39 -1.78 5.20 -11.06
C GLN A 39 -2.69 5.54 -9.89
N GLY A 40 -2.19 6.33 -8.95
CA GLY A 40 -2.93 6.59 -7.73
C GLY A 40 -2.13 7.29 -6.64
N SER A 41 -2.54 7.04 -5.40
CA SER A 41 -1.90 7.58 -4.20
C SER A 41 -1.63 6.48 -3.18
N VAL A 42 -0.53 6.61 -2.45
CA VAL A 42 -0.22 5.85 -1.24
C VAL A 42 -0.41 6.77 -0.04
N TYR A 43 -1.08 6.27 0.99
CA TYR A 43 -1.19 6.92 2.29
C TYR A 43 -0.40 6.13 3.32
N HIS A 44 0.51 6.81 3.99
CA HIS A 44 1.34 6.25 5.04
C HIS A 44 0.58 6.41 6.36
N MET A 45 0.04 5.31 6.87
CA MET A 45 -0.85 5.36 8.04
C MET A 45 -0.12 5.76 9.33
N LYS A 46 1.21 5.68 9.34
CA LYS A 46 2.06 6.01 10.50
C LYS A 46 2.21 7.52 10.71
N ASN A 47 2.45 8.28 9.65
CA ASN A 47 2.75 9.72 9.69
C ASN A 47 1.69 10.57 8.96
N ASN A 48 0.63 9.94 8.45
CA ASN A 48 -0.44 10.59 7.70
C ASN A 48 0.07 11.33 6.44
N GLU A 49 1.19 10.88 5.89
CA GLU A 49 1.73 11.40 4.63
C GLU A 49 1.05 10.74 3.43
N ARG A 50 1.02 11.49 2.32
CA ARG A 50 0.45 11.04 1.06
C ARG A 50 1.46 11.26 -0.06
N GLU A 51 1.70 10.20 -0.83
CA GLU A 51 2.54 10.23 -2.03
C GLU A 51 1.72 9.79 -3.25
N ASP A 52 1.93 10.45 -4.40
CA ASP A 52 1.28 10.08 -5.66
C ASP A 52 2.23 9.22 -6.52
N PHE A 53 1.69 8.22 -7.21
CA PHE A 53 2.45 7.36 -8.12
C PHE A 53 1.78 7.33 -9.50
N ASN A 54 2.59 7.37 -10.55
CA ASN A 54 2.13 7.40 -11.94
C ASN A 54 2.45 6.10 -12.70
N SER A 55 3.10 5.14 -12.02
CA SER A 55 3.38 3.82 -12.54
C SER A 55 3.52 2.78 -11.43
N GLU A 56 3.47 1.48 -11.77
CA GLU A 56 3.80 0.40 -10.84
C GLU A 56 5.20 0.55 -10.26
N LEU A 57 6.17 0.98 -11.08
CA LEU A 57 7.55 1.14 -10.63
C LEU A 57 7.66 2.26 -9.59
N ASP A 58 6.93 3.36 -9.77
CA ASP A 58 6.88 4.44 -8.78
C ASP A 58 6.28 3.95 -7.47
N LEU A 59 5.20 3.16 -7.53
CA LEU A 59 4.62 2.53 -6.34
C LEU A 59 5.64 1.63 -5.61
N LEU A 60 6.40 0.81 -6.34
CA LEU A 60 7.41 -0.06 -5.74
C LEU A 60 8.53 0.74 -5.06
N LYS A 61 8.98 1.84 -5.66
CA LYS A 61 9.98 2.74 -5.07
C LYS A 61 9.50 3.36 -3.75
N ILE A 62 8.23 3.79 -3.70
CA ILE A 62 7.63 4.33 -2.46
C ILE A 62 7.66 3.26 -1.36
N ILE A 63 7.25 2.02 -1.66
CA ILE A 63 7.26 0.91 -0.71
C ILE A 63 8.68 0.59 -0.23
N GLU A 64 9.66 0.57 -1.13
CA GLU A 64 11.07 0.32 -0.78
C GLU A 64 11.63 1.43 0.13
N ASN A 65 11.30 2.68 -0.14
CA ASN A 65 11.72 3.82 0.69
C ASN A 65 11.16 3.75 2.11
N CYS A 66 9.91 3.27 2.30
CA CYS A 66 9.34 3.02 3.63
C CYS A 66 10.21 2.05 4.44
N GLN A 67 10.66 0.95 3.82
CA GLN A 67 11.48 -0.06 4.48
C GLN A 67 12.87 0.46 4.84
N ASN A 68 13.46 1.32 4.00
CA ASN A 68 14.80 1.86 4.21
C ASN A 68 14.82 3.00 5.25
N SER A 69 13.73 3.78 5.40
CA SER A 69 13.60 4.76 6.47
C SER A 69 13.73 4.13 7.87
N THR A 70 13.17 2.93 8.06
CA THR A 70 13.26 2.18 9.31
C THR A 70 14.64 1.58 9.63
N LYS A 71 15.50 1.36 8.63
CA LYS A 71 16.83 0.73 8.85
C LYS A 71 17.86 1.73 9.38
N ASN A 72 17.79 2.99 8.95
CA ASN A 72 18.76 4.02 9.34
C ASN A 72 18.70 4.41 10.83
N VAL A 73 17.59 4.11 11.53
CA VAL A 73 17.45 4.37 12.98
C VAL A 73 18.03 3.24 13.83
N ALA A 74 18.08 2.01 13.31
CA ALA A 74 18.54 0.84 14.06
C ALA A 74 20.07 0.70 14.12
N GLU A 75 20.82 1.36 13.24
CA GLU A 75 22.29 1.29 13.18
C GLU A 75 23.00 2.47 13.86
N SER A 76 22.27 3.39 14.50
CA SER A 76 22.82 4.54 15.23
C SER A 76 22.72 4.42 16.76
N GLY A 77 22.53 3.19 17.28
CA GLY A 77 22.39 2.90 18.72
C GLY A 77 23.52 2.06 19.28
#